data_AF-A0A965X436-F1
#
_entry.id   AF-A0A965X436-F1
#
_cell.length_a   1.000
_cell.length_b   1.000
_cell.length_c   1.000
_cell.angle_alpha   90.00
_cell.angle_beta   90.00
_cell.angle_gamma   90.00
#
_symmetry.space_group_name_H-M   'P 1'
#
loop_
_entity.id
_entity.type
_entity.pdbx_description
1 polymer ?
#
loop_
_entity_poly.entity_id
_entity_poly.type
_entity_poly.pdbx_seq_one_letter_code
_entity_poly.pdbx_strand_id
1 'polypeptide(L)'
;MNERELLRQIIDSCDDALKESFLRRMDLSLRFARTNLERKQPIYDPALENAALRHICDGLSPEMTRSAQVLWKTLLRMSRGRQYRFFVENDRTLSLPHEADLVPALPDGTVACTEDVASMVSSTLHREANVCHSIAAALSNVEHGKTAFAALAVESLYETEWLYSMIAHRPLYVNSITRTKEGPLIVLLSRRIAPGYEDPIVTIAFIIPSEHGSLAQTISVLSDNRLNIEYLQLKKCSYGDLDDACLVFIDLSGDIASVDVRTLLFQLGSELPFFRVVGYRESVDA
;
A
#
# COMPACT_ATOMS: atom_id res chain seq x y z
N MET A 1 -5.05 -50.55 14.56
CA MET A 1 -4.81 -49.11 14.32
C MET A 1 -3.57 -48.73 15.11
N ASN A 2 -2.52 -48.28 14.42
CA ASN A 2 -1.27 -47.83 15.07
C ASN A 2 -1.53 -46.48 15.76
N GLU A 3 -0.86 -46.20 16.88
CA GLU A 3 -0.87 -44.90 17.58
C GLU A 3 -0.76 -43.70 16.61
N ARG A 4 0.07 -43.79 15.58
CA ARG A 4 0.17 -42.76 14.53
C ARG A 4 -1.13 -42.52 13.76
N GLU A 5 -1.88 -43.56 13.46
CA GLU A 5 -3.17 -43.46 12.76
C GLU A 5 -4.21 -42.81 13.67
N LEU A 6 -4.22 -43.17 14.96
CA LEU A 6 -5.10 -42.55 15.96
C LEU A 6 -4.79 -41.05 16.11
N LEU A 7 -3.51 -40.69 16.22
CA LEU A 7 -3.10 -39.27 16.33
C LEU A 7 -3.50 -38.47 15.09
N ARG A 8 -3.41 -39.03 13.89
CA ARG A 8 -3.90 -38.39 12.65
C ARG A 8 -5.41 -38.17 12.67
N GLN A 9 -6.19 -39.19 13.08
CA GLN A 9 -7.64 -39.04 13.20
C GLN A 9 -8.04 -37.94 14.19
N ILE A 10 -7.30 -37.79 15.29
CA ILE A 10 -7.53 -36.71 16.26
C ILE A 10 -7.21 -35.35 15.63
N ILE A 11 -6.09 -35.22 14.90
CA ILE A 11 -5.74 -33.98 14.18
C ILE A 11 -6.82 -33.64 13.14
N ASP A 12 -7.28 -34.61 12.36
CA ASP A 12 -8.34 -34.40 11.36
C ASP A 12 -9.62 -33.86 12.02
N SER A 13 -10.02 -34.42 13.16
CA SER A 13 -11.17 -33.92 13.93
C SER A 13 -10.97 -32.51 14.47
N CYS A 14 -9.75 -32.14 14.87
CA CYS A 14 -9.43 -30.78 15.29
C CYS A 14 -9.51 -29.80 14.10
N ASP A 15 -8.99 -30.19 12.94
CA ASP A 15 -9.01 -29.38 11.73
C ASP A 15 -10.44 -29.11 11.24
N ASP A 16 -11.33 -30.11 11.32
CA ASP A 16 -12.75 -29.94 11.01
C ASP A 16 -13.43 -28.93 11.95
N ALA A 17 -13.16 -29.00 13.26
CA ALA A 17 -13.70 -28.05 14.22
C ALA A 17 -13.15 -26.62 14.02
N LEU A 18 -11.86 -26.50 13.68
CA LEU A 18 -11.23 -25.22 13.33
C LEU A 18 -11.84 -24.63 12.07
N LYS A 19 -12.09 -25.44 11.04
CA LYS A 19 -12.74 -25.04 9.79
C LYS A 19 -14.16 -24.52 10.04
N GLU A 20 -14.97 -25.23 10.83
CA GLU A 20 -16.32 -24.78 11.18
C GLU A 20 -16.29 -23.42 11.91
N SER A 21 -15.42 -23.30 12.91
CA SER A 21 -15.23 -22.06 13.67
C SER A 21 -14.76 -20.89 12.80
N PHE A 22 -13.83 -21.16 11.87
CA PHE A 22 -13.35 -20.19 10.90
C PHE A 22 -14.47 -19.70 9.99
N LEU A 23 -15.25 -20.61 9.38
CA LEU A 23 -16.36 -20.24 8.49
C LEU A 23 -17.40 -19.39 9.20
N ARG A 24 -17.79 -19.77 10.43
CA ARG A 24 -18.73 -19.00 11.24
C ARG A 24 -18.20 -17.60 11.54
N ARG A 25 -16.91 -17.45 11.85
CA ARG A 25 -16.28 -16.15 12.07
C ARG A 25 -16.29 -15.27 10.81
N MET A 26 -15.98 -15.84 9.65
CA MET A 26 -15.95 -15.11 8.37
C MET A 26 -17.34 -14.67 7.90
N ASP A 27 -18.39 -15.41 8.24
CA ASP A 27 -19.78 -14.98 8.01
C ASP A 27 -20.16 -13.82 8.93
N LEU A 28 -19.83 -13.94 10.23
CA LEU A 28 -20.08 -12.88 11.19
C LEU A 28 -19.35 -11.57 10.84
N SER A 29 -18.11 -11.64 10.33
CA SER A 29 -17.39 -10.43 9.92
C SER A 29 -18.12 -9.65 8.81
N LEU A 30 -18.74 -10.33 7.84
CA LEU A 30 -19.57 -9.68 6.83
C LEU A 30 -20.85 -9.06 7.41
N ARG A 31 -21.48 -9.71 8.39
CA ARG A 31 -22.65 -9.13 9.08
C ARG A 31 -22.26 -7.88 9.88
N PHE A 32 -21.07 -7.88 10.49
CA PHE A 32 -20.48 -6.69 11.11
C PHE A 32 -20.25 -5.58 10.10
N ALA A 33 -19.66 -5.87 8.93
CA ALA A 33 -19.47 -4.87 7.88
C ALA A 33 -20.78 -4.18 7.46
N ARG A 34 -21.84 -4.96 7.24
CA ARG A 34 -23.18 -4.43 6.90
C ARG A 34 -23.69 -3.48 7.97
N THR A 35 -23.60 -3.90 9.23
CA THR A 35 -24.04 -3.10 10.38
C THR A 35 -23.22 -1.81 10.51
N ASN A 36 -21.90 -1.90 10.34
CA ASN A 36 -21.00 -0.76 10.42
C ASN A 36 -21.25 0.24 9.29
N LEU A 37 -21.55 -0.24 8.07
CA LEU A 37 -21.90 0.61 6.94
C LEU A 37 -23.21 1.38 7.21
N GLU A 38 -24.26 0.69 7.66
CA GLU A 38 -25.54 1.31 8.02
C GLU A 38 -25.40 2.37 9.12
N ARG A 39 -24.53 2.12 10.10
CA ARG A 39 -24.31 2.99 11.26
C ARG A 39 -23.16 3.99 11.08
N LYS A 40 -22.47 3.96 9.94
CA LYS A 40 -21.27 4.76 9.66
C LYS A 40 -20.18 4.61 10.74
N GLN A 41 -19.95 3.39 11.20
CA GLN A 41 -18.91 3.04 12.17
C GLN A 41 -17.63 2.58 11.48
N PRO A 42 -16.44 2.85 12.06
CA PRO A 42 -15.17 2.36 11.53
C PRO A 42 -15.08 0.84 11.60
N ILE A 43 -14.32 0.24 10.68
CA ILE A 43 -14.05 -1.20 10.65
C ILE A 43 -13.00 -1.59 11.69
N TYR A 44 -11.95 -0.79 11.82
CA TYR A 44 -10.81 -1.08 12.69
C TYR A 44 -10.92 -0.33 14.01
N ASP A 45 -10.81 -1.09 15.11
CA ASP A 45 -10.66 -0.58 16.47
C ASP A 45 -9.50 -1.32 17.15
N PRO A 46 -8.32 -0.67 17.30
CA PRO A 46 -7.14 -1.32 17.87
C PRO A 46 -7.33 -1.70 19.35
N ALA A 47 -8.15 -0.96 20.11
CA ALA A 47 -8.37 -1.25 21.52
C ALA A 47 -9.21 -2.52 21.70
N LEU A 48 -10.26 -2.68 20.90
CA LEU A 48 -11.09 -3.88 20.90
C LEU A 48 -10.31 -5.12 20.45
N GLU A 49 -9.48 -5.01 19.42
CA GLU A 49 -8.66 -6.14 18.96
C GLU A 49 -7.60 -6.54 19.99
N ASN A 50 -6.93 -5.57 20.61
CA ASN A 50 -5.97 -5.84 21.68
C ASN A 50 -6.64 -6.45 22.92
N ALA A 51 -7.88 -6.07 23.23
CA ALA A 51 -8.66 -6.72 24.29
C ALA A 51 -9.00 -8.18 23.93
N ALA A 52 -9.43 -8.44 22.69
CA ALA A 52 -9.71 -9.80 22.21
C ALA A 52 -8.46 -10.69 22.25
N LEU A 53 -7.31 -10.19 21.76
CA LEU A 53 -6.04 -10.92 21.80
C LEU A 53 -5.60 -11.24 23.23
N ARG A 54 -5.74 -10.30 24.17
CA ARG A 54 -5.45 -10.54 25.59
C ARG A 54 -6.32 -11.64 26.17
N HIS A 55 -7.62 -11.62 25.87
CA HIS A 55 -8.55 -12.65 26.32
C HIS A 55 -8.22 -14.04 25.77
N ILE A 56 -7.91 -14.14 24.47
CA ILE A 56 -7.54 -15.39 23.81
C ILE A 56 -6.25 -16.00 24.38
N CYS A 57 -5.29 -15.14 24.75
CA CYS A 57 -4.00 -15.58 25.27
C CYS A 57 -4.01 -15.83 26.79
N ASP A 58 -5.12 -15.54 27.47
CA ASP A 58 -5.21 -15.68 28.92
C ASP A 58 -5.03 -17.15 29.35
N GLY A 59 -4.17 -17.37 30.35
CA GLY A 59 -3.85 -18.71 30.85
C GLY A 59 -2.96 -19.59 29.96
N LEU A 60 -2.52 -19.12 28.79
CA LEU A 60 -1.59 -19.88 27.93
C LEU A 60 -0.13 -19.79 28.43
N SER A 61 0.66 -20.83 28.13
CA SER A 61 2.11 -20.78 28.37
C SER A 61 2.77 -19.72 27.47
N PRO A 62 3.94 -19.15 27.85
CA PRO A 62 4.60 -18.11 27.04
C PRO A 62 4.89 -18.53 25.59
N GLU A 63 5.17 -19.81 25.36
CA GLU A 63 5.37 -20.35 24.02
C GLU A 63 4.08 -20.39 23.21
N MET A 64 2.99 -20.92 23.80
CA MET A 64 1.70 -21.00 23.14
C MET A 64 1.06 -19.63 22.92
N THR A 65 1.30 -18.67 23.83
CA THR A 65 0.88 -17.28 23.66
C THR A 65 1.44 -16.67 22.37
N ARG A 66 2.72 -16.89 22.05
CA ARG A 66 3.30 -16.36 20.81
C ARG A 66 2.63 -16.95 19.57
N SER A 67 2.47 -18.28 19.52
CA SER A 67 1.83 -18.96 18.39
C SER A 67 0.36 -18.55 18.24
N ALA A 68 -0.37 -18.45 19.35
CA ALA A 68 -1.75 -17.97 19.36
C ALA A 68 -1.85 -16.51 18.87
N GLN A 69 -0.98 -15.60 19.33
CA GLN A 69 -1.00 -14.22 18.85
C GLN A 69 -0.85 -14.12 17.33
N VAL A 70 0.05 -14.89 16.72
CA VAL A 70 0.25 -14.88 15.25
C VAL A 70 -0.99 -15.40 14.53
N LEU A 71 -1.56 -16.53 14.97
CA LEU A 71 -2.74 -17.12 14.36
C LEU A 71 -3.95 -16.18 14.46
N TRP A 72 -4.22 -15.64 15.64
CA TRP A 72 -5.40 -14.79 15.84
C TRP A 72 -5.25 -13.39 15.22
N LYS A 73 -4.04 -12.81 15.17
CA LYS A 73 -3.79 -11.61 14.36
C LYS A 73 -4.07 -11.86 12.87
N THR A 74 -3.67 -13.03 12.36
CA THR A 74 -3.99 -13.45 10.99
C THR A 74 -5.51 -13.56 10.77
N LEU A 75 -6.23 -14.22 11.69
CA LEU A 75 -7.69 -14.34 11.62
C LEU A 75 -8.40 -12.98 11.69
N LEU A 76 -7.94 -12.07 12.55
CA LEU A 76 -8.48 -10.72 12.67
C LEU A 76 -8.25 -9.92 11.38
N ARG A 77 -7.02 -9.93 10.86
CA ARG A 77 -6.67 -9.30 9.58
C ARG A 77 -7.54 -9.80 8.42
N MET A 78 -7.67 -11.11 8.27
CA MET A 78 -8.56 -11.71 7.24
C MET A 78 -10.02 -11.31 7.44
N SER A 79 -10.48 -11.24 8.70
CA SER A 79 -11.83 -10.78 9.03
C SER A 79 -12.04 -9.34 8.57
N ARG A 80 -11.07 -8.44 8.84
CA ARG A 80 -11.11 -7.03 8.41
C ARG A 80 -11.01 -6.88 6.90
N GLY A 81 -10.14 -7.63 6.23
CA GLY A 81 -10.01 -7.61 4.76
C GLY A 81 -11.34 -7.88 4.07
N ARG A 82 -12.13 -8.84 4.56
CA ARG A 82 -13.50 -9.09 4.09
C ARG A 82 -14.45 -7.90 4.31
N GLN A 83 -14.30 -7.20 5.44
CA GLN A 83 -15.12 -6.02 5.75
C GLN A 83 -14.75 -4.83 4.85
N TYR A 84 -13.46 -4.55 4.67
CA TYR A 84 -13.00 -3.51 3.75
C TYR A 84 -13.46 -3.78 2.32
N ARG A 85 -13.33 -5.02 1.85
CA ARG A 85 -13.83 -5.43 0.53
C ARG A 85 -15.33 -5.17 0.40
N PHE A 86 -16.10 -5.54 1.41
CA PHE A 86 -17.54 -5.29 1.43
C PHE A 86 -17.86 -3.79 1.28
N PHE A 87 -17.14 -2.92 1.99
CA PHE A 87 -17.31 -1.47 1.83
C PHE A 87 -16.95 -0.99 0.42
N VAL A 88 -15.82 -1.43 -0.14
CA VAL A 88 -15.40 -1.08 -1.50
C VAL A 88 -16.44 -1.48 -2.55
N GLU A 89 -17.08 -2.64 -2.38
CA GLU A 89 -18.08 -3.15 -3.33
C GLU A 89 -19.48 -2.55 -3.13
N ASN A 90 -19.82 -2.08 -1.92
CA ASN A 90 -21.21 -1.73 -1.56
C ASN A 90 -21.43 -0.27 -1.14
N ASP A 91 -20.40 0.44 -0.68
CA ASP A 91 -20.49 1.86 -0.36
C ASP A 91 -20.19 2.72 -1.59
N ARG A 92 -21.25 3.21 -2.23
CA ARG A 92 -21.14 4.11 -3.40
C ARG A 92 -20.58 5.49 -3.07
N THR A 93 -20.50 5.85 -1.79
CA THR A 93 -19.99 7.13 -1.31
C THR A 93 -18.54 7.05 -0.85
N LEU A 94 -17.98 5.83 -0.76
CA LEU A 94 -16.59 5.62 -0.41
C LEU A 94 -15.69 6.25 -1.47
N SER A 95 -14.90 7.23 -1.02
CA SER A 95 -13.84 7.82 -1.82
C SER A 95 -12.52 7.72 -1.08
N LEU A 96 -11.53 7.10 -1.72
CA LEU A 96 -10.19 6.97 -1.16
C LEU A 96 -9.38 8.25 -1.41
N PRO A 97 -8.41 8.61 -0.55
CA PRO A 97 -7.73 9.92 -0.63
C PRO A 97 -7.12 10.26 -2.00
N HIS A 98 -6.58 9.28 -2.71
CA HIS A 98 -5.95 9.47 -4.02
C HIS A 98 -6.95 9.62 -5.18
N GLU A 99 -8.21 9.20 -4.98
CA GLU A 99 -9.21 9.22 -6.06
C GLU A 99 -9.63 10.65 -6.43
N ALA A 100 -9.48 11.61 -5.52
CA ALA A 100 -9.70 13.03 -5.80
C ALA A 100 -8.69 13.62 -6.81
N ASP A 101 -7.58 12.92 -7.04
CA ASP A 101 -6.51 13.32 -7.96
C ASP A 101 -6.50 12.52 -9.27
N LEU A 102 -7.43 11.58 -9.43
CA LEU A 102 -7.61 10.85 -10.68
C LEU A 102 -8.20 11.79 -11.75
N VAL A 103 -7.57 11.79 -12.92
CA VAL A 103 -8.01 12.51 -14.12
C VAL A 103 -8.04 11.56 -15.32
N PRO A 104 -8.89 11.79 -16.33
CA PRO A 104 -8.97 10.92 -17.50
C PRO A 104 -7.67 10.85 -18.31
N ALA A 105 -6.92 11.95 -18.34
CA ALA A 105 -5.61 12.06 -18.96
C ALA A 105 -4.82 13.17 -18.27
N LEU A 106 -3.49 13.03 -18.23
CA LEU A 106 -2.62 14.10 -17.73
C LEU A 106 -2.69 15.31 -18.67
N PRO A 107 -2.70 16.55 -18.14
CA PRO A 107 -2.73 17.74 -18.96
C PRO A 107 -1.44 17.92 -19.78
N ASP A 108 -1.52 18.74 -20.82
CA ASP A 108 -0.33 19.30 -21.43
C ASP A 108 0.28 20.36 -20.50
N GLY A 109 1.60 20.54 -20.59
CA GLY A 109 2.29 21.54 -19.79
C GLY A 109 3.78 21.32 -19.67
N THR A 110 4.45 22.36 -19.19
CA THR A 110 5.89 22.39 -18.97
C THR A 110 6.32 21.50 -17.80
N VAL A 111 7.55 21.03 -17.87
CA VAL A 111 8.14 20.10 -16.92
C VAL A 111 9.28 20.80 -16.18
N ALA A 112 9.15 20.97 -14.87
CA ALA A 112 10.24 21.47 -14.03
C ALA A 112 11.30 20.39 -13.83
N CYS A 113 12.56 20.68 -14.12
CA CYS A 113 13.65 19.73 -13.95
C CYS A 113 14.96 20.47 -13.65
N THR A 114 16.01 19.74 -13.27
CA THR A 114 17.37 20.30 -13.21
C THR A 114 17.98 20.38 -14.62
N GLU A 115 19.06 21.16 -14.76
CA GLU A 115 19.72 21.41 -16.05
C GLU A 115 20.17 20.11 -16.73
N ASP A 116 20.73 19.18 -15.96
CA ASP A 116 21.19 17.86 -16.41
C ASP A 116 20.07 16.96 -16.95
N VAL A 117 18.81 17.22 -16.57
CA VAL A 117 17.64 16.44 -17.01
C VAL A 117 16.89 17.11 -18.17
N ALA A 118 17.15 18.38 -18.47
CA ALA A 118 16.39 19.17 -19.44
C ALA A 118 16.41 18.61 -20.87
N SER A 119 17.57 18.11 -21.31
CA SER A 119 17.70 17.45 -22.62
C SER A 119 16.85 16.18 -22.71
N MET A 120 16.82 15.37 -21.64
CA MET A 120 16.06 14.13 -21.55
C MET A 120 14.55 14.38 -21.54
N VAL A 121 14.09 15.44 -20.88
CA VAL A 121 12.68 15.87 -20.91
C VAL A 121 12.23 16.12 -22.35
N SER A 122 13.04 16.86 -23.12
CA SER A 122 12.70 17.19 -24.50
C SER A 122 12.76 15.97 -25.42
N SER A 123 13.81 15.14 -25.27
CA SER A 123 14.08 14.02 -26.17
C SER A 123 13.24 12.76 -25.90
N THR A 124 12.86 12.53 -24.63
CA THR A 124 12.16 11.31 -24.18
C THR A 124 10.70 11.57 -23.84
N LEU A 125 10.40 12.67 -23.15
CA LEU A 125 9.02 13.00 -22.75
C LEU A 125 8.30 13.89 -23.76
N HIS A 126 9.01 14.41 -24.76
CA HIS A 126 8.49 15.30 -25.80
C HIS A 126 7.76 16.53 -25.23
N ARG A 127 8.29 17.08 -24.13
CA ARG A 127 7.74 18.23 -23.42
C ARG A 127 8.77 19.34 -23.28
N GLU A 128 8.28 20.56 -23.06
CA GLU A 128 9.14 21.72 -22.79
C GLU A 128 9.69 21.67 -21.36
N ALA A 129 11.00 21.80 -21.24
CA ALA A 129 11.73 21.80 -19.97
C ALA A 129 11.80 23.22 -19.36
N ASN A 130 11.51 23.32 -18.06
CA ASN A 130 11.70 24.52 -17.26
C ASN A 130 12.78 24.26 -16.21
N VAL A 131 13.99 24.77 -16.47
CA VAL A 131 15.16 24.52 -15.63
C VAL A 131 15.01 25.18 -14.26
N CYS A 132 15.21 24.37 -13.23
CA CYS A 132 15.25 24.75 -11.82
C CYS A 132 16.64 24.50 -11.23
N HIS A 133 17.00 25.26 -10.21
CA HIS A 133 18.30 25.15 -9.53
C HIS A 133 18.46 23.89 -8.65
N SER A 134 17.38 23.15 -8.40
CA SER A 134 17.41 21.90 -7.63
C SER A 134 16.17 21.04 -7.87
N ILE A 135 16.28 19.75 -7.55
CA ILE A 135 15.15 18.81 -7.50
C ILE A 135 14.05 19.33 -6.56
N ALA A 136 14.42 19.81 -5.37
CA ALA A 136 13.47 20.33 -4.40
C ALA A 136 12.67 21.53 -4.94
N ALA A 137 13.32 22.41 -5.71
CA ALA A 137 12.66 23.53 -6.37
C ALA A 137 11.72 23.07 -7.49
N ALA A 138 12.13 22.07 -8.28
CA ALA A 138 11.28 21.49 -9.32
C ALA A 138 10.00 20.87 -8.72
N LEU A 139 10.12 20.06 -7.66
CA LEU A 139 8.98 19.48 -6.96
C LEU A 139 8.06 20.58 -6.36
N SER A 140 8.66 21.60 -5.74
CA SER A 140 7.90 22.74 -5.19
C SER A 140 7.15 23.52 -6.27
N ASN A 141 7.70 23.69 -7.46
CA ASN A 141 7.00 24.37 -8.56
C ASN A 141 5.71 23.62 -8.95
N VAL A 142 5.73 22.30 -8.95
CA VAL A 142 4.54 21.48 -9.25
C VAL A 142 3.52 21.55 -8.13
N GLU A 143 3.96 21.46 -6.86
CA GLU A 143 3.09 21.60 -5.69
C GLU A 143 2.31 22.92 -5.73
N HIS A 144 3.00 24.02 -6.02
CA HIS A 144 2.42 25.36 -6.11
C HIS A 144 1.73 25.65 -7.46
N GLY A 145 1.68 24.68 -8.39
CA GLY A 145 1.00 24.82 -9.68
C GLY A 145 1.68 25.76 -10.67
N LYS A 146 2.97 26.06 -10.50
CA LYS A 146 3.76 26.88 -11.44
C LYS A 146 4.12 26.11 -12.71
N THR A 147 4.34 24.80 -12.58
CA THR A 147 4.53 23.87 -13.69
C THR A 147 3.56 22.70 -13.52
N ALA A 148 3.18 22.08 -14.64
CA ALA A 148 2.26 20.93 -14.59
C ALA A 148 2.96 19.66 -14.08
N PHE A 149 4.26 19.54 -14.36
CA PHE A 149 5.05 18.35 -14.07
C PHE A 149 6.41 18.69 -13.49
N ALA A 150 7.03 17.69 -12.87
CA ALA A 150 8.45 17.66 -12.57
C ALA A 150 9.06 16.40 -13.19
N ALA A 151 10.32 16.50 -13.62
CA ALA A 151 11.08 15.35 -14.08
C ALA A 151 12.42 15.22 -13.36
N LEU A 152 12.80 13.97 -13.09
CA LEU A 152 13.99 13.57 -12.36
C LEU A 152 14.65 12.39 -13.07
N ALA A 153 15.97 12.29 -12.99
CA ALA A 153 16.69 11.11 -13.44
C ALA A 153 16.91 10.14 -12.28
N VAL A 154 16.77 8.85 -12.54
CA VAL A 154 17.17 7.75 -11.64
C VAL A 154 18.00 6.74 -12.44
N GLU A 155 19.05 6.19 -11.83
CA GLU A 155 19.93 5.23 -12.51
C GLU A 155 19.26 3.87 -12.73
N SER A 156 18.38 3.49 -11.80
CA SER A 156 17.73 2.19 -11.77
C SER A 156 16.37 2.26 -11.06
N LEU A 157 15.45 1.36 -11.44
CA LEU A 157 14.18 1.16 -10.72
C LEU A 157 14.41 0.77 -9.26
N TYR A 158 15.57 0.18 -8.97
CA TYR A 158 15.97 -0.27 -7.65
C TYR A 158 16.68 0.82 -6.81
N GLU A 159 16.90 2.00 -7.36
CA GLU A 159 17.55 3.13 -6.68
C GLU A 159 16.59 4.32 -6.49
N THR A 160 15.36 4.01 -6.12
CA THR A 160 14.24 4.96 -6.01
C THR A 160 13.89 5.36 -4.58
N GLU A 161 14.61 4.85 -3.56
CA GLU A 161 14.34 5.13 -2.14
C GLU A 161 14.33 6.63 -1.85
N TRP A 162 15.39 7.33 -2.26
CA TRP A 162 15.54 8.77 -2.01
C TRP A 162 14.41 9.57 -2.66
N LEU A 163 13.98 9.19 -3.86
CA LEU A 163 12.89 9.81 -4.61
C LEU A 163 11.59 9.67 -3.84
N TYR A 164 11.23 8.44 -3.47
CA TYR A 164 9.99 8.18 -2.75
C TYR A 164 10.00 8.81 -1.35
N SER A 165 11.15 8.82 -0.68
CA SER A 165 11.38 9.58 0.56
C SER A 165 11.09 11.07 0.39
N MET A 166 11.55 11.68 -0.70
CA MET A 166 11.32 13.11 -0.95
C MET A 166 9.84 13.43 -1.14
N ILE A 167 9.07 12.54 -1.78
CA ILE A 167 7.68 12.78 -2.14
C ILE A 167 6.65 12.18 -1.18
N ALA A 168 7.03 11.31 -0.24
CA ALA A 168 6.10 10.58 0.64
C ALA A 168 5.06 11.50 1.30
N HIS A 169 5.47 12.68 1.77
CA HIS A 169 4.59 13.67 2.43
C HIS A 169 4.15 14.84 1.55
N ARG A 170 4.42 14.80 0.24
CA ARG A 170 4.08 15.88 -0.72
C ARG A 170 2.96 15.43 -1.64
N PRO A 171 2.00 16.27 -2.04
CA PRO A 171 0.87 15.88 -2.91
C PRO A 171 1.30 15.68 -4.38
N LEU A 172 2.27 14.80 -4.61
CA LEU A 172 2.89 14.47 -5.89
C LEU A 172 2.88 12.96 -6.11
N TYR A 173 2.61 12.55 -7.33
CA TYR A 173 2.53 11.16 -7.77
C TYR A 173 3.50 10.92 -8.90
N VAL A 174 4.24 9.81 -8.83
CA VAL A 174 4.97 9.27 -9.97
C VAL A 174 3.96 8.72 -10.98
N ASN A 175 3.94 9.29 -12.18
CA ASN A 175 3.04 8.91 -13.27
C ASN A 175 3.74 8.09 -14.37
N SER A 176 5.06 8.20 -14.49
CA SER A 176 5.83 7.32 -15.38
C SER A 176 7.27 7.21 -14.93
N ILE A 177 7.88 6.09 -15.29
CA ILE A 177 9.33 5.91 -15.30
C ILE A 177 9.67 5.38 -16.69
N THR A 178 10.53 6.08 -17.42
CA THR A 178 10.77 5.81 -18.84
C THR A 178 12.25 5.66 -19.12
N ARG A 179 12.63 4.62 -19.87
CA ARG A 179 14.02 4.42 -20.32
C ARG A 179 14.40 5.51 -21.32
N THR A 180 15.48 6.22 -21.04
CA THR A 180 16.06 7.17 -21.99
C THR A 180 17.02 6.44 -22.96
N LYS A 181 17.38 7.10 -24.05
CA LYS A 181 18.39 6.58 -24.99
C LYS A 181 19.82 6.60 -24.42
N GLU A 182 20.07 7.43 -23.41
CA GLU A 182 21.40 7.78 -22.93
C GLU A 182 21.78 7.06 -21.62
N GLY A 183 20.92 6.16 -21.11
CA GLY A 183 21.22 5.33 -19.95
C GLY A 183 20.20 5.45 -18.82
N PRO A 184 20.07 6.62 -18.16
CA PRO A 184 19.24 6.75 -16.97
C PRO A 184 17.75 6.64 -17.31
N LEU A 185 16.95 6.33 -16.30
CA LEU A 185 15.50 6.40 -16.36
C LEU A 185 15.05 7.81 -16.03
N ILE A 186 14.05 8.32 -16.75
CA ILE A 186 13.40 9.59 -16.41
C ILE A 186 12.06 9.33 -15.72
N VAL A 187 11.86 9.97 -14.58
CA VAL A 187 10.65 9.88 -13.76
C VAL A 187 9.80 11.12 -13.99
N LEU A 188 8.54 10.96 -14.34
CA LEU A 188 7.57 12.06 -14.46
C LEU A 188 6.67 12.11 -13.22
N LEU A 189 6.62 13.28 -12.58
CA LEU A 189 5.78 13.53 -11.41
C LEU A 189 4.73 14.60 -11.70
N SER A 190 3.54 14.44 -11.10
CA SER A 190 2.49 15.46 -11.17
C SER A 190 1.61 15.43 -9.92
N ARG A 191 0.73 16.42 -9.77
CA ARG A 191 -0.30 16.44 -8.71
C ARG A 191 -1.50 15.53 -8.99
N ARG A 192 -1.59 14.99 -10.20
CA ARG A 192 -2.71 14.17 -10.66
C ARG A 192 -2.23 12.77 -11.01
N ILE A 193 -3.18 11.86 -11.14
CA ILE A 193 -2.96 10.48 -11.56
C ILE A 193 -3.79 10.24 -12.81
N ALA A 194 -3.20 9.68 -13.87
CA ALA A 194 -3.96 9.22 -15.02
C ALA A 194 -3.96 7.69 -15.12
N PRO A 195 -5.07 7.07 -15.55
CA PRO A 195 -5.16 5.64 -15.80
C PRO A 195 -4.88 5.28 -17.27
N GLY A 196 -5.03 3.99 -17.59
CA GLY A 196 -4.95 3.48 -18.96
C GLY A 196 -3.66 2.74 -19.30
N TYR A 197 -3.01 2.15 -18.29
CA TYR A 197 -1.81 1.32 -18.46
C TYR A 197 -2.18 -0.13 -18.79
N GLU A 198 -1.33 -0.81 -19.58
CA GLU A 198 -1.50 -2.22 -19.94
C GLU A 198 -1.10 -3.13 -18.77
N ASP A 199 0.07 -2.88 -18.17
CA ASP A 199 0.63 -3.59 -17.02
C ASP A 199 0.85 -2.62 -15.84
N PRO A 200 -0.24 -2.19 -15.18
CA PRO A 200 -0.18 -1.13 -14.17
C PRO A 200 0.58 -1.52 -12.90
N ILE A 201 1.40 -0.59 -12.42
CA ILE A 201 2.06 -0.61 -11.13
C ILE A 201 1.52 0.50 -10.22
N VAL A 202 1.10 0.14 -9.01
CA VAL A 202 0.72 1.06 -7.94
C VAL A 202 1.84 1.11 -6.89
N THR A 203 2.38 2.29 -6.64
CA THR A 203 3.37 2.48 -5.58
C THR A 203 2.70 3.03 -4.33
N ILE A 204 2.88 2.34 -3.20
CA ILE A 204 2.40 2.76 -1.89
C ILE A 204 3.56 3.09 -0.96
N ALA A 205 3.35 4.08 -0.09
CA ALA A 205 4.25 4.46 1.00
C ALA A 205 3.50 4.39 2.32
N PHE A 206 4.08 3.79 3.35
CA PHE A 206 3.46 3.72 4.67
C PHE A 206 4.48 3.57 5.79
N ILE A 207 4.07 3.91 7.02
CA ILE A 207 4.95 3.81 8.18
C ILE A 207 4.46 2.71 9.12
N ILE A 208 5.42 1.91 9.58
CA ILE A 208 5.20 0.87 10.59
C ILE A 208 6.14 1.10 11.79
N PRO A 209 5.73 0.73 13.00
CA PRO A 209 6.65 0.64 14.13
C PRO A 209 7.69 -0.44 13.86
N SER A 210 8.93 -0.20 14.30
CA SER A 210 10.02 -1.17 14.16
C SER A 210 9.97 -2.25 15.25
N GLU A 211 8.91 -3.04 15.20
CA GLU A 211 8.67 -4.15 16.13
C GLU A 211 8.62 -5.49 15.40
N HIS A 212 8.83 -6.58 16.15
CA HIS A 212 8.82 -7.93 15.59
C HIS A 212 7.49 -8.25 14.92
N GLY A 213 7.56 -8.61 13.62
CA GLY A 213 6.41 -9.04 12.85
C GLY A 213 5.54 -7.92 12.28
N SER A 214 5.80 -6.64 12.59
CA SER A 214 5.01 -5.50 12.06
C SER A 214 5.00 -5.47 10.54
N LEU A 215 6.16 -5.62 9.91
CA LEU A 215 6.27 -5.66 8.45
C LEU A 215 5.56 -6.89 7.88
N ALA A 216 5.81 -8.08 8.45
CA ALA A 216 5.22 -9.32 7.97
C ALA A 216 3.68 -9.31 8.02
N GLN A 217 3.10 -8.81 9.13
CA GLN A 217 1.64 -8.70 9.28
C GLN A 217 1.05 -7.68 8.29
N THR A 218 1.73 -6.55 8.08
CA THR A 218 1.28 -5.51 7.14
C THR A 218 1.35 -6.02 5.70
N ILE A 219 2.45 -6.67 5.31
CA ILE A 219 2.61 -7.24 3.97
C ILE A 219 1.59 -8.34 3.70
N SER A 220 1.17 -9.09 4.73
CA SER A 220 0.18 -10.16 4.55
C SER A 220 -1.17 -9.65 4.03
N VAL A 221 -1.50 -8.36 4.19
CA VAL A 221 -2.70 -7.75 3.58
C VAL A 221 -2.65 -7.81 2.05
N LEU A 222 -1.46 -7.76 1.44
CA LEU A 222 -1.30 -7.89 -0.01
C LEU A 222 -1.68 -9.31 -0.46
N SER A 223 -1.23 -10.33 0.28
CA SER A 223 -1.57 -11.72 -0.01
C SER A 223 -3.07 -12.01 0.12
N ASP A 224 -3.75 -11.38 1.09
CA ASP A 224 -5.21 -11.50 1.23
C ASP A 224 -5.95 -10.97 -0.01
N ASN A 225 -5.39 -9.96 -0.67
CA ASN A 225 -5.92 -9.34 -1.87
C ASN A 225 -5.30 -9.89 -3.17
N ARG A 226 -4.48 -10.95 -3.10
CA ARG A 226 -3.84 -11.62 -4.25
C ARG A 226 -2.96 -10.68 -5.10
N LEU A 227 -2.32 -9.71 -4.45
CA LEU A 227 -1.46 -8.73 -5.13
C LEU A 227 0.00 -9.17 -5.06
N ASN A 228 0.72 -9.00 -6.18
CA ASN A 228 2.15 -9.29 -6.28
C ASN A 228 2.98 -8.05 -5.92
N ILE A 229 4.15 -8.28 -5.31
CA ILE A 229 5.14 -7.25 -5.07
C ILE A 229 6.16 -7.28 -6.21
N GLU A 230 6.31 -6.18 -6.93
CA GLU A 230 7.38 -6.02 -7.91
C GLU A 230 8.65 -5.48 -7.27
N TYR A 231 8.48 -4.56 -6.32
CA TYR A 231 9.60 -3.98 -5.61
C TYR A 231 9.24 -3.56 -4.19
N LEU A 232 10.19 -3.71 -3.26
CA LEU A 232 10.02 -3.31 -1.87
C LEU A 232 11.31 -2.70 -1.34
N GLN A 233 11.17 -1.56 -0.66
CA GLN A 233 12.24 -0.91 0.09
C GLN A 233 11.74 -0.42 1.44
N LEU A 234 12.67 -0.25 2.37
CA LEU A 234 12.39 0.34 3.66
C LEU A 234 13.52 1.28 4.07
N LYS A 235 13.16 2.31 4.83
CA LYS A 235 14.08 3.26 5.44
C LYS A 235 13.70 3.49 6.89
N LYS A 236 14.71 3.49 7.76
CA LYS A 236 14.56 3.88 9.16
C LYS A 236 14.21 5.34 9.28
N CYS A 237 13.23 5.64 10.12
CA CYS A 237 12.77 6.99 10.38
C CYS A 237 12.16 7.10 11.79
N SER A 238 11.81 8.32 12.17
CA SER A 238 10.93 8.59 13.30
C SER A 238 9.66 9.25 12.76
N TYR A 239 8.51 9.00 13.38
CA TYR A 239 7.22 9.52 12.91
C TYR A 239 6.23 9.71 14.05
N GLY A 240 5.80 10.96 14.29
CA GLY A 240 4.96 11.30 15.44
C GLY A 240 5.66 10.88 16.74
N ASP A 241 4.97 10.07 17.54
CA ASP A 241 5.50 9.51 18.80
C ASP A 241 6.32 8.21 18.61
N LEU A 242 6.53 7.77 17.36
CA LEU A 242 7.32 6.57 17.05
C LEU A 242 8.78 6.95 16.79
N ASP A 243 9.63 6.78 17.80
CA ASP A 243 11.07 7.07 17.69
C ASP A 243 11.80 6.05 16.78
N ASP A 244 11.41 4.78 16.82
CA ASP A 244 11.94 3.71 15.96
C ASP A 244 10.84 3.19 15.02
N ALA A 245 10.79 3.74 13.82
CA ALA A 245 9.85 3.39 12.78
C ALA A 245 10.56 3.07 11.45
N CYS A 246 9.81 2.49 10.53
CA CYS A 246 10.24 2.27 9.16
C CYS A 246 9.23 2.90 8.20
N LEU A 247 9.71 3.75 7.30
CA LEU A 247 8.99 4.15 6.09
C LEU A 247 9.23 3.07 5.03
N VAL A 248 8.16 2.48 4.53
CA VAL A 248 8.18 1.36 3.59
C VAL A 248 7.57 1.82 2.27
N PHE A 249 8.22 1.46 1.17
CA PHE A 249 7.73 1.66 -0.19
C PHE A 249 7.53 0.31 -0.85
N ILE A 250 6.38 0.12 -1.50
CA ILE A 250 6.08 -1.10 -2.24
C ILE A 250 5.49 -0.73 -3.60
N ASP A 251 6.09 -1.26 -4.67
CA ASP A 251 5.52 -1.31 -6.01
C ASP A 251 4.71 -2.60 -6.14
N LEU A 252 3.42 -2.45 -6.46
CA LEU A 252 2.44 -3.52 -6.56
C LEU A 252 1.95 -3.64 -7.99
N SER A 253 1.90 -4.86 -8.51
CA SER A 253 1.18 -5.13 -9.76
C SER A 253 -0.32 -5.08 -9.53
N GLY A 254 -1.02 -4.24 -10.30
CA GLY A 254 -2.48 -4.14 -10.27
C GLY A 254 -3.02 -2.78 -10.65
N ASP A 255 -4.27 -2.76 -11.10
CA ASP A 255 -4.99 -1.53 -11.43
C ASP A 255 -5.50 -0.84 -10.15
N ILE A 256 -5.19 0.46 -10.01
CA ILE A 256 -5.61 1.30 -8.88
C ILE A 256 -7.13 1.33 -8.66
N ALA A 257 -7.92 1.13 -9.72
CA ALA A 257 -9.37 1.10 -9.68
C ALA A 257 -9.95 -0.29 -9.38
N SER A 258 -9.13 -1.34 -9.40
CA SER A 258 -9.58 -2.71 -9.12
C SER A 258 -10.08 -2.85 -7.68
N VAL A 259 -11.06 -3.73 -7.47
CA VAL A 259 -11.60 -4.00 -6.11
C VAL A 259 -10.50 -4.49 -5.17
N ASP A 260 -9.57 -5.32 -5.67
CA ASP A 260 -8.49 -5.90 -4.89
C ASP A 260 -7.50 -4.82 -4.40
N VAL A 261 -7.06 -3.93 -5.30
CA VAL A 261 -6.19 -2.81 -4.92
C VAL A 261 -6.94 -1.83 -4.03
N ARG A 262 -8.16 -1.39 -4.39
CA ARG A 262 -8.94 -0.46 -3.56
C ARG A 262 -9.17 -0.99 -2.14
N THR A 263 -9.41 -2.31 -2.00
CA THR A 263 -9.54 -2.96 -0.68
C THR A 263 -8.25 -2.86 0.13
N LEU A 264 -7.11 -3.18 -0.48
CA LEU A 264 -5.80 -3.03 0.15
C LEU A 264 -5.55 -1.58 0.60
N LEU A 265 -5.74 -0.62 -0.31
CA LEU A 265 -5.49 0.80 -0.05
C LEU A 265 -6.38 1.33 1.07
N PHE A 266 -7.65 0.92 1.09
CA PHE A 266 -8.60 1.31 2.14
C PHE A 266 -8.20 0.73 3.50
N GLN A 267 -7.82 -0.55 3.53
CA GLN A 267 -7.41 -1.23 4.75
C GLN A 267 -6.15 -0.60 5.35
N LEU A 268 -5.07 -0.51 4.56
CA LEU A 268 -3.81 0.05 5.04
C LEU A 268 -3.96 1.53 5.43
N GLY A 269 -4.74 2.29 4.65
CA GLY A 269 -5.04 3.70 4.94
C GLY A 269 -5.84 3.92 6.22
N SER A 270 -6.60 2.91 6.66
CA SER A 270 -7.41 2.99 7.89
C SER A 270 -6.67 2.46 9.14
N GLU A 271 -5.69 1.57 8.96
CA GLU A 271 -5.04 0.86 10.06
C GLU A 271 -3.66 1.43 10.44
N LEU A 272 -2.95 2.03 9.49
CA LEU A 272 -1.57 2.49 9.69
C LEU A 272 -1.52 3.97 10.12
N PRO A 273 -0.50 4.35 10.92
CA PRO A 273 -0.31 5.74 11.34
C PRO A 273 -0.05 6.69 10.17
N PHE A 274 0.54 6.18 9.10
CA PHE A 274 0.73 6.90 7.85
C PHE A 274 0.61 5.91 6.68
N PHE A 275 -0.12 6.33 5.66
CA PHE A 275 -0.30 5.60 4.42
C PHE A 275 -0.58 6.57 3.28
N ARG A 276 -0.01 6.31 2.10
CA ARG A 276 -0.28 7.08 0.90
C ARG A 276 0.03 6.29 -0.38
N VAL A 277 -0.77 6.50 -1.42
CA VAL A 277 -0.38 6.16 -2.80
C VAL A 277 0.59 7.24 -3.29
N VAL A 278 1.78 6.85 -3.75
CA VAL A 278 2.82 7.78 -4.22
C VAL A 278 3.12 7.63 -5.70
N GLY A 279 2.55 6.63 -6.36
CA GLY A 279 2.69 6.44 -7.80
C GLY A 279 1.63 5.53 -8.38
N TYR A 280 1.31 5.75 -9.64
CA TYR A 280 0.55 4.86 -10.51
C TYR A 280 1.09 5.03 -11.92
N ARG A 281 1.65 3.97 -12.48
CA ARG A 281 2.43 4.03 -13.72
C ARG A 281 2.36 2.72 -14.48
N GLU A 282 2.77 2.76 -15.73
CA GLU A 282 3.09 1.56 -16.51
C GLU A 282 4.27 0.81 -15.88
N SER A 283 4.25 -0.52 -16.00
CA SER A 283 5.44 -1.32 -15.72
C SER A 283 6.57 -0.94 -16.68
N VAL A 284 7.80 -1.09 -16.23
CA VAL A 284 8.95 -0.88 -17.11
C VAL A 284 9.45 -2.26 -17.50
N ASP A 285 9.32 -2.60 -18.78
CA ASP A 285 9.85 -3.86 -19.32
C ASP A 285 11.31 -4.04 -18.89
N ALA A 286 11.61 -5.22 -18.35
CA ALA A 286 12.92 -5.60 -17.83
C ALA A 286 14.00 -5.60 -18.92
#